data_AF-A0A6S6RNB3-F1
#
_entry.id   AF-A0A6S6RNB3-F1
#
_cell.length_a   1.000
_cell.length_b   1.000
_cell.length_c   1.000
_cell.angle_alpha   90.00
_cell.angle_beta   90.00
_cell.angle_gamma   90.00
#
_symmetry.space_group_name_H-M   'P 1'
#
loop_
_entity.id
_entity.type
_entity.pdbx_description
1 polymer ?
#
loop_
_entity_poly.entity_id
_entity_poly.type
_entity_poly.pdbx_seq_one_letter_code
_entity_poly.pdbx_strand_id
1 'polypeptide(L)' 'MKPGLVVFFENFKHIRAVTVTKGIKPMPIQEGEYQGNPNPHAWMSAQNALIYIENIWAALVKYDPKMQIFITKMRKSIC' A
#
# COMPACT_ATOMS: atom_id res chain seq x y z
N MET A 1 6.05 -13.27 -2.75
CA MET A 1 4.89 -12.35 -2.77
C MET A 1 3.68 -13.13 -2.26
N LYS A 2 2.85 -12.54 -1.40
CA LYS A 2 1.68 -13.21 -0.82
C LYS A 2 0.50 -13.17 -1.80
N PRO A 3 -0.26 -14.26 -1.96
CA PRO A 3 -1.41 -14.32 -2.84
C PRO A 3 -2.50 -13.40 -2.32
N GLY A 4 -3.18 -12.69 -3.23
CA GLY A 4 -4.44 -12.03 -2.92
C GLY A 4 -4.54 -10.53 -3.21
N LEU A 5 -3.48 -9.86 -3.71
CA LEU A 5 -3.67 -8.46 -4.12
C LEU A 5 -4.05 -8.30 -5.59
N VAL A 6 -3.26 -8.68 -6.61
CA VAL A 6 -3.73 -8.43 -7.98
C VAL A 6 -3.04 -9.32 -9.04
N VAL A 7 -3.77 -10.30 -9.60
CA VAL A 7 -3.32 -11.15 -10.73
C VAL A 7 -2.97 -10.32 -11.98
N PHE A 8 -3.64 -9.18 -12.16
CA PHE A 8 -3.38 -8.26 -13.29
C PHE A 8 -1.98 -7.62 -13.25
N PHE A 9 -1.46 -7.27 -12.07
CA PHE A 9 -0.16 -6.57 -11.99
C PHE A 9 1.04 -7.47 -12.27
N GLU A 10 0.89 -8.80 -12.15
CA GLU A 10 1.96 -9.76 -12.44
C GLU A 10 2.39 -9.76 -13.91
N ASN A 11 1.51 -9.28 -14.80
CA ASN A 11 1.79 -9.22 -16.24
C ASN A 11 2.69 -8.06 -16.67
N PHE A 12 2.92 -7.07 -15.79
CA PHE A 12 3.76 -5.90 -16.11
C PHE A 12 5.22 -6.13 -15.71
N LYS A 13 5.99 -6.75 -16.61
CA LYS A 13 7.40 -7.12 -16.34
C LYS A 13 8.39 -5.94 -16.37
N HIS A 14 8.01 -4.81 -16.98
CA HIS A 14 8.93 -3.68 -17.22
C HIS A 14 8.47 -2.36 -16.56
N ILE A 15 7.52 -2.43 -15.64
CA ILE A 15 7.03 -1.26 -14.89
C ILE A 15 7.37 -1.46 -13.41
N ARG A 16 7.90 -0.41 -12.78
CA ARG A 16 8.17 -0.44 -11.33
C ARG A 16 6.85 -0.40 -10.57
N ALA A 17 6.61 -1.41 -9.75
CA ALA A 17 5.47 -1.49 -8.83
C ALA A 17 5.95 -1.47 -7.38
N VAL A 18 5.11 -0.94 -6.47
CA VAL A 18 5.38 -0.93 -5.03
C VAL A 18 4.14 -1.42 -4.29
N THR A 19 4.35 -2.33 -3.32
CA THR A 19 3.31 -2.76 -2.39
C THR A 19 3.16 -1.76 -1.26
N VAL A 20 2.03 -1.03 -1.23
CA VAL A 20 1.75 0.04 -0.25
C VAL A 20 1.09 -0.45 1.04
N THR A 21 0.83 -1.75 1.15
CA THR A 21 0.20 -2.40 2.33
C THR A 21 1.22 -3.00 3.30
N LYS A 22 2.52 -2.78 3.09
CA LYS A 22 3.58 -3.34 3.94
C LYS A 22 3.38 -2.85 5.39
N GLY A 23 3.35 -3.79 6.33
CA GLY A 23 3.14 -3.50 7.76
C GLY A 23 1.69 -3.55 8.22
N ILE A 24 0.71 -3.68 7.32
CA ILE A 24 -0.69 -3.89 7.68
C ILE A 24 -0.93 -5.35 8.05
N LYS A 25 -1.58 -5.59 9.20
CA LYS A 25 -2.09 -6.92 9.57
C LYS A 25 -3.40 -7.17 8.81
N PRO A 26 -3.47 -8.19 7.93
CA PRO A 26 -4.67 -8.45 7.14
C PRO A 26 -5.80 -9.02 8.00
N MET A 27 -7.03 -8.66 7.65
CA MET A 27 -8.24 -9.33 8.14
C MET A 27 -8.64 -10.41 7.13
N PRO A 28 -8.90 -11.65 7.55
CA PRO A 28 -9.32 -12.70 6.63
C PRO A 28 -10.75 -12.47 6.14
N ILE A 29 -11.03 -12.88 4.90
CA ILE A 29 -12.38 -13.00 4.37
C ILE A 29 -13.10 -14.14 5.12
N GLN A 30 -14.33 -13.89 5.56
CA GLN A 30 -15.04 -14.81 6.45
C GLN A 30 -15.75 -15.94 5.72
N GLU A 31 -16.21 -15.73 4.48
CA GLU A 31 -17.09 -16.65 3.77
C GLU A 31 -16.82 -16.65 2.25
N GLY A 32 -17.32 -17.66 1.55
CA GLY A 32 -17.22 -17.81 0.09
C GLY A 32 -15.91 -18.43 -0.40
N GLU A 33 -15.71 -18.43 -1.72
CA GLU A 33 -14.58 -19.13 -2.38
C GLU A 33 -13.19 -18.61 -1.98
N TYR A 34 -13.14 -17.39 -1.44
CA TYR A 34 -11.90 -16.75 -0.99
C TYR A 34 -11.76 -16.70 0.53
N GLN A 35 -12.55 -17.49 1.26
CA GLN A 35 -12.47 -17.58 2.73
C GLN A 35 -11.03 -17.82 3.20
N GLY A 36 -10.63 -17.08 4.23
CA GLY A 36 -9.27 -17.12 4.78
C GLY A 36 -8.25 -16.26 4.04
N ASN A 37 -8.52 -15.83 2.81
CA ASN A 37 -7.63 -14.90 2.09
C ASN A 37 -7.66 -13.51 2.74
N PRO A 38 -6.58 -12.71 2.60
CA PRO A 38 -6.56 -11.33 3.04
C PRO A 38 -7.66 -10.48 2.38
N ASN A 39 -8.45 -9.75 3.17
CA ASN A 39 -9.37 -8.73 2.65
C ASN A 39 -8.56 -7.54 2.11
N PRO A 40 -8.71 -7.17 0.82
CA PRO A 40 -7.89 -6.13 0.21
C PRO A 40 -8.24 -4.70 0.66
N HIS A 41 -9.42 -4.48 1.24
CA HIS A 41 -9.95 -3.15 1.59
C HIS A 41 -9.34 -2.52 2.86
N ALA A 42 -8.05 -2.76 3.10
CA ALA A 42 -7.38 -2.33 4.33
C ALA A 42 -7.33 -0.80 4.50
N TRP A 43 -7.46 -0.02 3.41
CA TRP A 43 -7.49 1.44 3.43
C TRP A 43 -8.72 2.04 4.13
N MET A 44 -9.77 1.24 4.36
CA MET A 44 -10.99 1.69 5.05
C MET A 44 -10.75 2.01 6.53
N SER A 45 -9.66 1.52 7.13
CA SER A 45 -9.23 1.93 8.47
C SER A 45 -8.36 3.19 8.37
N ALA A 46 -8.73 4.23 9.10
CA ALA A 46 -7.94 5.47 9.19
C ALA A 46 -6.52 5.22 9.71
N GLN A 47 -6.34 4.29 10.65
CA GLN A 47 -5.02 3.90 11.16
C GLN A 47 -4.18 3.23 10.07
N ASN A 48 -4.78 2.34 9.29
CA ASN A 48 -4.08 1.74 8.15
C ASN A 48 -3.76 2.77 7.07
N ALA A 49 -4.62 3.77 6.84
CA ALA A 49 -4.39 4.83 5.86
C ALA A 49 -3.06 5.57 6.11
N LEU A 50 -2.67 5.77 7.39
CA LEU A 50 -1.36 6.33 7.72
C LEU A 50 -0.21 5.44 7.23
N ILE A 51 -0.35 4.11 7.34
CA ILE A 51 0.65 3.15 6.82
C ILE A 51 0.73 3.21 5.28
N TYR A 52 -0.42 3.35 4.60
CA TYR A 52 -0.43 3.56 3.14
C TYR A 52 0.35 4.83 2.76
N ILE A 53 0.10 5.94 3.46
CA ILE A 53 0.75 7.23 3.21
C ILE A 53 2.27 7.11 3.39
N GLU A 54 2.73 6.50 4.48
CA GLU A 54 4.16 6.31 4.74
C GLU A 54 4.83 5.42 3.67
N ASN A 55 4.17 4.33 3.26
CA ASN A 55 4.70 3.44 2.22
C ASN A 55 4.77 4.13 0.83
N ILE A 56 3.75 4.92 0.48
CA ILE A 56 3.73 5.71 -0.76
C ILE A 56 4.84 6.75 -0.73
N TRP A 57 4.99 7.46 0.39
CA TRP A 57 6.03 8.47 0.53
C TRP A 57 7.43 7.88 0.43
N ALA A 58 7.70 6.78 1.14
CA ALA A 58 8.98 6.08 1.06
C ALA A 58 9.31 5.67 -0.38
N ALA A 59 8.31 5.23 -1.15
CA ALA A 59 8.47 4.92 -2.56
C ALA A 59 8.82 6.14 -3.41
N LEU A 60 8.10 7.25 -3.22
CA LEU A 60 8.30 8.48 -3.96
C LEU A 60 9.69 9.07 -3.69
N VAL A 61 10.12 9.17 -2.43
CA VAL A 61 11.48 9.66 -2.10
C VAL A 61 12.56 8.73 -2.62
N LYS A 62 12.35 7.41 -2.58
CA LYS A 62 13.32 6.44 -3.09
C LYS A 62 13.58 6.61 -4.60
N TYR A 63 12.53 6.89 -5.39
CA TYR A 63 12.64 6.93 -6.84
C TYR A 63 12.71 8.36 -7.42
N ASP A 64 12.29 9.37 -6.67
CA ASP A 64 12.49 10.79 -6.93
C ASP A 64 12.85 11.54 -5.63
N PRO A 65 14.14 11.59 -5.27
CA PRO A 65 14.60 12.26 -4.05
C PRO A 65 14.23 13.75 -3.99
N LYS A 66 13.97 14.42 -5.13
CA LYS A 66 13.55 15.83 -5.13
C LYS A 66 12.14 16.01 -4.55
N MET A 67 11.30 14.98 -4.60
CA MET A 67 9.98 14.98 -3.94
C MET A 67 10.07 15.06 -2.41
N GLN A 68 11.23 14.80 -1.80
CA GLN A 68 11.40 14.85 -0.35
C GLN A 68 11.02 16.22 0.23
N ILE A 69 11.40 17.32 -0.44
CA ILE A 69 11.09 18.68 0.02
C ILE A 69 9.58 18.95 -0.07
N PHE A 70 8.94 18.52 -1.16
CA PHE A 70 7.50 18.74 -1.39
C PHE A 70 6.62 17.95 -0.42
N ILE A 71 6.93 16.67 -0.19
CA ILE A 71 6.11 15.80 0.66
C ILE A 71 6.29 16.13 2.14
N THR A 72 7.47 16.59 2.56
CA THR A 72 7.69 17.01 3.97
C THR A 72 6.74 18.12 4.38
N LYS A 73 6.33 19.00 3.45
CA LYS A 73 5.32 20.03 3.69
C LYS A 73 3.92 19.45 3.86
N MET A 74 3.52 18.49 3.02
CA MET A 74 2.21 17.83 3.09
C MET A 74 2.04 16.97 4.35
N ARG A 75 3.10 16.31 4.81
CA ARG A 75 3.07 15.45 6.02
C ARG A 75 2.63 16.22 7.27
N LYS A 76 3.04 17.48 7.41
CA LYS A 76 2.66 18.34 8.55
C LYS A 76 1.17 18.67 8.59
N SER A 77 0.42 18.45 7.51
CA SER A 77 -1.02 18.77 7.43
C SER A 77 -1.95 17.56 7.64
N ILE A 78 -1.39 16.34 7.71
CA ILE A 78 -2.16 15.09 7.89
C ILE A 78 -2.19 14.64 9.36
N CYS A 79 -1.36 15.25 10.22
CA CYS A 79 -1.34 15.05 11.67
C CYS A 79 -1.96 16.23 12.41
#